data_AF-A0A2P2IGG1-F1
#
_entry.id   AF-A0A2P2IGG1-F1
#
_cell.length_a   1.000
_cell.length_b   1.000
_cell.length_c   1.000
_cell.angle_alpha   90.00
_cell.angle_beta   90.00
_cell.angle_gamma   90.00
#
_symmetry.space_group_name_H-M   'P 1'
#
loop_
_entity.id
_entity.type
_entity.pdbx_description
1 polymer ?
#
loop_
_entity_poly.entity_id
_entity_poly.type
_entity_poly.pdbx_seq_one_letter_code
_entity_poly.pdbx_strand_id
1 'polypeptide(L)'
;QQFIVMATLMYIVLGFVVFLFLPAAVFHNVEEDWTYLDSVYFAFITLTTIGFGDYVTGSAMEDGWARTAYQVFVMVWIIISLGYWVMVANFIARALRSKRLHASLMQRARLLKAMMAAQGHADPVFLPRHSKGTMNFMLQLSSMLPEAS
;
A
#
# COMPACT_ATOMS: atom_id res chain seq x y z
N GLN A 1 -0.36 8.59 13.08
CA GLN A 1 -0.06 7.33 12.34
C GLN A 1 -1.26 6.39 12.27
N GLN A 2 -2.00 6.16 13.36
CA GLN A 2 -3.18 5.25 13.38
C GLN A 2 -4.31 5.69 12.43
N PHE A 3 -4.67 6.97 12.42
CA PHE A 3 -5.72 7.51 11.53
C PHE A 3 -5.45 7.26 10.03
N ILE A 4 -4.19 7.43 9.59
CA ILE A 4 -3.79 7.23 8.19
C ILE A 4 -3.92 5.77 7.78
N VAL A 5 -3.50 4.84 8.65
CA VAL A 5 -3.62 3.40 8.39
C VAL A 5 -5.09 3.01 8.28
N MET A 6 -5.95 3.49 9.19
CA MET A 6 -7.39 3.20 9.14
C MET A 6 -8.04 3.79 7.88
N ALA A 7 -7.70 5.02 7.50
CA ALA A 7 -8.20 5.64 6.28
C ALA A 7 -7.75 4.87 5.03
N THR A 8 -6.51 4.36 4.99
CA THR A 8 -6.06 3.55 3.86
C THR A 8 -6.74 2.19 3.81
N LEU A 9 -6.95 1.53 4.96
CA LEU A 9 -7.70 0.27 5.00
C LEU A 9 -9.14 0.47 4.53
N MET A 10 -9.79 1.57 4.94
CA MET A 10 -11.12 1.94 4.46
C MET A 10 -11.14 2.15 2.95
N TYR A 11 -10.15 2.85 2.39
CA TYR A 11 -10.01 3.03 0.94
C TYR A 11 -9.80 1.69 0.20
N ILE A 12 -9.04 0.76 0.79
CA ILE A 12 -8.82 -0.57 0.22
C ILE A 12 -10.13 -1.38 0.21
N VAL A 13 -10.84 -1.42 1.32
CA VAL A 13 -12.08 -2.20 1.41
C VAL A 13 -13.17 -1.59 0.52
N LEU A 14 -13.37 -0.28 0.60
CA LEU A 14 -14.39 0.41 -0.18
C LEU A 14 -14.10 0.33 -1.69
N GLY A 15 -12.85 0.54 -2.10
CA GLY A 15 -12.46 0.42 -3.49
C GLY A 15 -12.71 -1.00 -4.01
N PHE A 16 -12.32 -2.03 -3.26
CA PHE A 16 -12.58 -3.42 -3.63
C PHE A 16 -14.07 -3.73 -3.79
N VAL A 17 -14.91 -3.27 -2.84
CA VAL A 17 -16.38 -3.41 -2.93
C VAL A 17 -16.92 -2.72 -4.19
N VAL A 18 -16.50 -1.49 -4.49
CA VAL A 18 -16.96 -0.76 -5.67
C VAL A 18 -16.53 -1.46 -6.95
N PHE A 19 -15.26 -1.86 -7.07
CA PHE A 19 -14.74 -2.57 -8.26
C PHE A 19 -15.32 -3.97 -8.46
N LEU A 20 -15.98 -4.53 -7.44
CA LEU A 20 -16.60 -5.85 -7.51
C LEU A 20 -18.10 -5.75 -7.81
N PHE A 21 -18.87 -4.99 -7.02
CA PHE A 21 -20.33 -4.98 -7.12
C PHE A 21 -20.89 -4.03 -8.19
N LEU A 22 -20.21 -2.91 -8.47
CA LEU A 22 -20.67 -1.94 -9.47
C LEU A 22 -20.61 -2.51 -10.90
N PRO A 23 -19.49 -3.08 -11.38
CA PRO A 23 -19.46 -3.72 -12.70
C PRO A 23 -20.31 -5.00 -12.74
N ALA A 24 -20.43 -5.74 -11.64
CA ALA A 24 -21.32 -6.91 -11.58
C ALA A 24 -22.80 -6.54 -11.82
N ALA A 25 -23.24 -5.37 -11.36
CA ALA A 25 -24.57 -4.87 -11.69
C ALA A 25 -24.71 -4.60 -13.20
N VAL A 26 -23.68 -4.07 -13.85
CA VAL A 26 -23.68 -3.87 -15.31
C VAL A 26 -23.73 -5.21 -16.04
N PHE A 27 -22.89 -6.17 -15.65
CA PHE A 27 -22.83 -7.48 -16.29
C PHE A 27 -24.14 -8.24 -16.18
N HIS A 28 -24.79 -8.22 -15.01
CA HIS A 28 -26.09 -8.87 -14.84
C HIS A 28 -27.20 -8.28 -15.73
N ASN A 29 -27.12 -6.99 -16.08
CA ASN A 29 -28.11 -6.35 -16.96
C ASN A 29 -27.81 -6.57 -18.45
N VAL A 30 -26.57 -6.89 -18.81
CA VAL A 30 -26.14 -7.04 -20.21
C VAL A 30 -26.10 -8.50 -20.62
N GLU A 31 -25.63 -9.38 -19.74
CA GLU A 31 -25.56 -10.82 -19.95
C GLU A 31 -26.85 -11.47 -19.44
N GLU A 32 -27.79 -11.73 -20.37
CA GLU A 32 -29.11 -12.28 -20.04
C GLU A 32 -29.04 -13.65 -19.33
N ASP A 33 -28.03 -14.44 -19.65
CA ASP A 33 -27.83 -15.79 -19.09
C ASP A 33 -27.15 -15.76 -17.70
N TRP A 34 -26.69 -14.61 -17.21
CA TRP A 34 -25.93 -14.52 -15.97
C TRP A 34 -26.81 -14.08 -14.80
N THR A 35 -26.75 -14.82 -13.71
CA THR A 35 -27.27 -14.31 -12.44
C THR A 35 -26.38 -13.19 -11.89
N TYR A 36 -26.90 -12.40 -10.95
CA TYR A 36 -26.09 -11.40 -10.26
C TYR A 36 -24.87 -12.03 -9.56
N LEU A 37 -25.02 -13.25 -9.04
CA LEU A 37 -23.92 -13.99 -8.41
C LEU A 37 -22.86 -14.41 -9.44
N ASP A 38 -23.27 -14.84 -10.64
CA ASP A 38 -22.33 -15.15 -11.73
C ASP A 38 -21.55 -13.90 -12.15
N SER A 39 -22.22 -12.77 -12.21
CA SER A 39 -21.61 -11.47 -12.51
C SER A 39 -20.59 -11.03 -11.45
N VAL A 40 -20.92 -11.23 -10.17
CA VAL A 40 -19.99 -11.00 -9.05
C VAL A 40 -18.82 -11.98 -9.09
N TYR A 41 -19.08 -13.24 -9.43
CA TYR A 41 -18.04 -14.26 -9.58
C TYR A 41 -17.07 -13.90 -10.71
N PHE A 42 -17.58 -13.56 -11.89
CA PHE A 42 -16.77 -13.07 -13.02
C PHE A 42 -15.95 -11.84 -12.63
N ALA A 43 -16.59 -10.87 -11.97
CA ALA A 43 -15.90 -9.67 -11.49
C ALA A 43 -14.77 -10.05 -10.51
N PHE A 44 -15.04 -10.93 -9.55
CA PHE A 44 -14.06 -11.40 -8.57
C PHE A 44 -12.88 -12.10 -9.23
N ILE A 45 -13.09 -13.13 -10.05
CA ILE A 45 -12.00 -13.91 -10.66
C ILE A 45 -11.15 -13.07 -11.62
N THR A 46 -11.76 -12.09 -12.29
CA THR A 46 -11.07 -11.13 -13.15
C THR A 46 -10.26 -10.14 -12.32
N LEU A 47 -10.86 -9.59 -11.27
CA LEU A 47 -10.22 -8.63 -10.38
C LEU A 47 -9.06 -9.26 -9.61
N THR A 48 -9.19 -10.51 -9.16
CA THR A 48 -8.10 -11.26 -8.49
C THR A 48 -7.11 -11.85 -9.48
N THR A 49 -7.25 -11.61 -10.79
CA THR A 49 -6.40 -12.15 -11.86
C THR A 49 -6.32 -13.69 -11.90
N ILE A 50 -7.33 -14.37 -11.36
CA ILE A 50 -7.45 -15.84 -11.44
C ILE A 50 -7.82 -16.24 -12.87
N GLY A 51 -8.86 -15.59 -13.43
CA GLY A 51 -9.19 -15.67 -14.84
C GLY A 51 -9.43 -17.08 -15.41
N PHE A 52 -10.35 -17.85 -14.82
CA PHE A 52 -10.67 -19.20 -15.31
C PHE A 52 -11.17 -19.20 -16.77
N GLY A 53 -11.86 -18.14 -17.20
CA GLY A 53 -12.35 -18.00 -18.58
C GLY A 53 -13.61 -18.80 -18.88
N ASP A 54 -14.29 -19.30 -17.86
CA ASP A 54 -15.60 -19.96 -17.89
C ASP A 54 -16.73 -18.97 -18.19
N TYR A 55 -16.62 -17.73 -17.70
CA TYR A 55 -17.53 -16.63 -18.00
C TYR A 55 -16.82 -15.57 -18.87
N VAL A 56 -17.41 -15.26 -20.03
CA VAL A 56 -16.87 -14.28 -20.99
C VAL A 56 -17.95 -13.33 -21.46
N THR A 57 -17.69 -12.04 -21.29
CA THR A 57 -18.60 -10.93 -21.63
C THR A 57 -18.71 -10.72 -23.15
N GLY A 58 -19.93 -10.48 -23.64
CA GLY A 58 -20.25 -10.12 -25.02
C GLY A 58 -20.25 -11.31 -25.97
N SER A 59 -20.30 -12.54 -25.46
CA SER A 59 -20.33 -13.77 -26.27
C SER A 59 -21.71 -14.05 -26.87
N ALA A 60 -22.78 -13.68 -26.18
CA ALA A 60 -24.16 -13.83 -26.64
C ALA A 60 -24.67 -12.64 -27.49
N MET A 61 -23.97 -11.50 -27.48
CA MET A 61 -24.37 -10.30 -28.23
C MET A 61 -24.05 -10.41 -29.72
N GLU A 62 -24.98 -9.96 -30.57
CA GLU A 62 -24.78 -9.82 -32.01
C GLU A 62 -23.59 -8.89 -32.31
N ASP A 63 -22.84 -9.21 -33.37
CA ASP A 63 -21.70 -8.42 -33.81
C ASP A 63 -22.14 -7.02 -34.25
N GLY A 64 -21.76 -6.01 -33.48
CA GLY A 64 -22.15 -4.62 -33.73
C GLY A 64 -21.41 -3.61 -32.85
N TRP A 65 -21.68 -2.33 -33.07
CA TRP A 65 -21.03 -1.23 -32.34
C TRP A 65 -21.28 -1.30 -30.83
N ALA A 66 -22.45 -1.78 -30.40
CA ALA A 66 -22.81 -1.94 -29.00
C ALA A 66 -21.94 -2.98 -28.29
N ARG A 67 -21.70 -4.14 -28.93
CA ARG A 67 -20.78 -5.18 -28.43
C ARG A 67 -19.37 -4.64 -28.29
N THR A 68 -18.86 -3.95 -29.30
CA THR A 68 -17.52 -3.34 -29.26
C THR A 68 -17.42 -2.31 -28.13
N ALA A 69 -18.42 -1.44 -27.95
CA ALA A 69 -18.43 -0.45 -26.88
C ALA A 69 -18.41 -1.11 -25.49
N TYR A 70 -19.18 -2.19 -25.31
CA TYR A 70 -19.21 -2.97 -24.07
C TYR A 70 -17.87 -3.66 -23.79
N GLN A 71 -17.24 -4.28 -24.79
CA GLN A 71 -15.92 -4.87 -24.64
C GLN A 71 -14.84 -3.84 -24.29
N VAL A 72 -14.88 -2.65 -24.91
CA VAL A 72 -13.98 -1.54 -24.56
C VAL A 72 -14.20 -1.09 -23.12
N PHE A 73 -15.46 -1.00 -22.67
CA PHE A 73 -15.78 -0.71 -21.27
C PHE A 73 -15.16 -1.74 -20.31
N VAL A 74 -15.31 -3.03 -20.60
CA VAL A 74 -14.71 -4.12 -19.81
C VAL A 74 -13.19 -3.99 -19.79
N MET A 75 -12.54 -3.74 -20.93
CA MET A 75 -11.09 -3.54 -21.01
C MET A 75 -10.63 -2.36 -20.16
N VAL A 76 -11.32 -1.21 -20.24
CA VAL A 76 -11.00 -0.01 -19.44
C VAL A 76 -11.17 -0.31 -17.96
N TRP A 77 -12.24 -1.01 -17.56
CA TRP A 77 -12.45 -1.42 -16.19
C TRP A 77 -11.34 -2.33 -15.66
N ILE A 78 -10.86 -3.30 -16.45
CA ILE A 78 -9.73 -4.16 -16.08
C ILE A 78 -8.45 -3.34 -15.89
N ILE A 79 -8.15 -2.40 -16.80
CA ILE A 79 -6.96 -1.54 -16.72
C ILE A 79 -6.99 -0.67 -15.44
N ILE A 80 -8.13 -0.03 -15.16
CA ILE A 80 -8.30 0.79 -13.96
C ILE A 80 -8.13 -0.07 -12.69
N SER A 81 -8.74 -1.26 -12.69
CA SER A 81 -8.66 -2.21 -11.58
C SER A 81 -7.23 -2.68 -11.32
N LEU A 82 -6.44 -2.93 -12.37
CA LEU A 82 -5.04 -3.29 -12.22
C LEU A 82 -4.21 -2.11 -11.67
N GLY A 83 -4.50 -0.89 -12.11
CA GLY A 83 -3.91 0.33 -11.53
C GLY A 83 -4.20 0.46 -10.03
N TYR A 84 -5.42 0.13 -9.62
CA TYR A 84 -5.79 0.07 -8.21
C TYR A 84 -4.97 -0.98 -7.44
N TRP A 85 -4.79 -2.20 -7.98
CA TRP A 85 -3.93 -3.23 -7.37
C TRP A 85 -2.49 -2.79 -7.19
N VAL A 86 -1.93 -2.06 -8.16
CA VAL A 86 -0.57 -1.50 -8.04
C VAL A 86 -0.49 -0.52 -6.88
N MET A 87 -1.50 0.33 -6.67
CA MET A 87 -1.56 1.21 -5.50
C MET A 87 -1.64 0.43 -4.19
N VAL A 88 -2.49 -0.60 -4.12
CA VAL A 88 -2.64 -1.46 -2.93
C VAL A 88 -1.31 -2.16 -2.61
N ALA A 89 -0.66 -2.76 -3.60
CA ALA A 89 0.62 -3.44 -3.43
C ALA A 89 1.73 -2.48 -2.95
N ASN A 90 1.79 -1.27 -3.52
CA ASN A 90 2.72 -0.23 -3.10
C ASN A 90 2.50 0.19 -1.65
N PHE A 91 1.25 0.33 -1.22
CA PHE A 91 0.92 0.65 0.17
C PHE A 91 1.36 -0.47 1.12
N ILE A 92 1.02 -1.72 0.80
CA ILE A 92 1.42 -2.89 1.60
C ILE A 92 2.94 -2.96 1.71
N ALA A 93 3.67 -2.77 0.60
CA ALA A 93 5.12 -2.77 0.60
C ALA A 93 5.72 -1.67 1.51
N ARG A 94 5.13 -0.46 1.51
CA ARG A 94 5.53 0.62 2.42
C ARG A 94 5.22 0.29 3.88
N ALA A 95 4.04 -0.28 4.15
CA ALA A 95 3.62 -0.69 5.49
C ALA A 95 4.54 -1.77 6.07
N LEU A 96 4.88 -2.79 5.27
CA LEU A 96 5.81 -3.86 5.67
C LEU A 96 7.23 -3.33 5.91
N ARG A 97 7.74 -2.42 5.06
CA ARG A 97 9.04 -1.77 5.27
C ARG A 97 9.08 -0.97 6.57
N SER A 98 8.03 -0.19 6.87
CA SER A 98 7.95 0.59 8.10
C SER A 98 8.02 -0.28 9.36
N LYS A 99 7.29 -1.41 9.37
CA LYS A 99 7.32 -2.36 10.49
C LYS A 99 8.68 -3.04 10.65
N ARG A 100 9.31 -3.47 9.54
CA ARG A 100 10.64 -4.09 9.55
C ARG A 100 11.72 -3.12 10.06
N LEU A 101 11.66 -1.86 9.64
CA LEU A 101 12.61 -0.83 10.08
C LEU A 101 12.52 -0.62 11.60
N HIS A 102 11.32 -0.44 12.15
CA HIS A 102 11.12 -0.28 13.60
C HIS A 102 11.62 -1.49 14.40
N ALA A 103 11.36 -2.72 13.93
CA ALA A 103 11.86 -3.92 14.57
C ALA A 103 13.40 -3.95 14.63
N SER A 104 14.07 -3.59 13.53
CA SER A 104 15.54 -3.54 13.47
C SER A 104 16.15 -2.44 14.35
N LEU A 105 15.49 -1.27 14.45
CA LEU A 105 15.92 -0.16 15.31
C LEU A 105 15.77 -0.54 16.79
N MET A 106 14.67 -1.20 17.16
CA MET A 106 14.46 -1.67 18.53
C MET A 106 15.48 -2.74 18.93
N GLN A 107 15.86 -3.65 18.02
CA GLN A 107 16.94 -4.60 18.28
C GLN A 107 18.27 -3.88 18.50
N ARG A 108 18.62 -2.91 17.66
CA ARG A 108 19.84 -2.10 17.82
C ARG A 108 19.84 -1.29 19.11
N ALA A 109 18.72 -0.66 19.48
CA ALA A 109 18.60 0.08 20.73
C ALA A 109 18.76 -0.82 21.96
N ARG A 110 18.23 -2.04 21.92
CA ARG A 110 18.43 -3.05 22.99
C ARG A 110 19.88 -3.49 23.09
N LEU A 111 20.56 -3.70 21.98
CA LEU A 111 21.99 -4.02 21.95
C LEU A 111 22.83 -2.89 22.56
N LEU A 112 22.58 -1.65 22.16
CA LEU A 112 23.26 -0.48 22.73
C LEU A 112 23.01 -0.36 24.24
N LYS A 113 21.77 -0.59 24.69
CA LYS A 113 21.44 -0.56 26.13
C LYS A 113 22.13 -1.69 26.91
N ALA A 114 22.22 -2.90 26.33
CA ALA A 114 22.96 -4.01 26.93
C ALA A 114 24.47 -3.73 27.00
N MET A 115 25.05 -3.12 25.95
CA MET A 115 26.43 -2.67 25.95
C MET A 115 26.68 -1.59 27.01
N MET A 116 25.81 -0.59 27.12
CA MET A 116 25.93 0.46 28.15
C MET A 116 25.81 -0.09 29.57
N ALA A 117 24.91 -1.06 29.80
CA ALA A 117 24.77 -1.71 31.11
C ALA A 117 26.01 -2.56 31.46
N ALA A 118 26.64 -3.20 30.47
CA ALA A 118 27.93 -3.87 30.64
C ALA A 118 29.11 -2.88 30.80
N GLN A 119 28.98 -1.66 30.25
CA GLN A 119 29.97 -0.58 30.31
C GLN A 119 29.84 0.31 31.56
N GLY A 120 29.07 -0.10 32.57
CA GLY A 120 29.03 0.56 33.89
C GLY A 120 30.36 0.54 34.67
N HIS A 121 31.50 0.18 34.06
CA HIS A 121 32.80 0.14 34.72
C HIS A 121 34.06 0.42 33.86
N ALA A 122 34.00 0.97 32.64
CA ALA A 122 35.23 1.45 31.97
C ALA A 122 34.97 2.40 30.79
N ASP A 123 35.58 3.59 30.90
CA ASP A 123 36.03 4.58 29.92
C ASP A 123 35.16 4.99 28.69
N PRO A 124 35.15 6.30 28.36
CA PRO A 124 34.34 6.86 27.28
C PRO A 124 35.01 6.62 25.92
N VAL A 125 34.95 5.38 25.42
CA VAL A 125 35.43 5.04 24.07
C VAL A 125 34.25 4.59 23.23
N PHE A 126 33.45 5.54 22.73
CA PHE A 126 32.79 5.47 21.41
C PHE A 126 32.09 6.80 21.05
N LEU A 127 32.84 7.91 21.02
CA LEU A 127 32.44 9.06 20.20
C LEU A 127 32.96 8.82 18.78
N PRO A 128 32.11 8.70 17.75
CA PRO A 128 32.57 8.59 16.37
C PRO A 128 33.44 9.82 16.05
N ARG A 129 34.74 9.59 15.82
CA ARG A 129 35.75 10.64 15.57
C ARG A 129 35.46 11.54 14.36
N HIS A 130 34.46 11.22 13.54
CA HIS A 130 34.18 11.89 12.27
C HIS A 130 33.38 13.20 12.39
N SER A 131 33.22 13.73 13.61
CA SER A 131 32.28 14.82 13.88
C SER A 131 32.89 15.91 14.77
N LYS A 132 34.22 16.09 14.76
CA LYS A 132 34.85 17.25 15.40
C LYS A 132 34.28 18.58 14.85
N GLY A 133 33.98 18.61 13.55
CA GLY A 133 33.34 19.78 12.92
C GLY A 133 31.92 20.04 13.43
N THR A 134 31.11 19.00 13.63
CA THR A 134 29.75 19.14 14.16
C THR A 134 29.77 19.57 15.62
N MET A 135 30.74 19.11 16.41
CA MET A 135 30.91 19.52 17.80
C MET A 135 31.34 20.99 17.90
N ASN A 136 32.30 21.43 17.08
CA ASN A 136 32.67 22.84 16.99
C ASN A 136 31.50 23.71 16.51
N PHE A 137 30.72 23.22 15.54
CA PHE A 137 29.53 23.92 15.06
C PHE A 137 28.45 24.04 16.15
N MET A 138 28.19 22.98 16.92
CA MET A 138 27.22 23.03 18.02
C MET A 138 27.68 23.93 19.17
N LEU A 139 28.98 23.93 19.50
CA LEU A 139 29.54 24.83 20.50
C LEU A 139 29.47 26.30 20.03
N GLN A 140 29.74 26.54 18.75
CA GLN A 140 29.60 27.87 18.15
C GLN A 140 28.13 28.33 18.14
N LEU A 141 27.19 27.43 17.81
CA LEU A 141 25.76 27.70 17.86
C LEU A 141 25.29 28.02 19.29
N SER A 142 25.78 27.25 20.27
CA SER A 142 25.50 27.48 21.69
C SER A 142 26.05 28.83 22.17
N SER A 143 27.22 29.25 21.69
CA SER A 143 27.82 30.54 22.05
C SER A 143 27.16 31.76 21.39
N MET A 144 26.38 31.55 20.31
CA MET A 144 25.69 32.60 19.58
C MET A 144 24.25 32.86 20.07
N LEU A 145 23.71 32.01 20.93
CA LEU A 145 22.41 32.26 21.55
C LEU A 145 22.63 33.10 22.81
N PRO A 146 22.13 34.34 22.88
CA PRO A 146 22.10 35.08 24.14
C PRO A 146 21.22 34.29 25.10
N GLU A 147 21.69 34.08 26.34
CA GLU A 147 20.84 33.55 27.40
C GLU A 147 19.62 34.47 27.52
N ALA A 148 18.48 33.99 27.04
CA ALA A 148 17.21 34.66 27.22
C ALA A 148 16.91 34.63 28.72
N SER A 149 17.10 35.79 29.35
CA SER A 149 16.71 36.13 30.72
C SER A 149 15.25 35.81 31.00
#